data_AF-A0A3P3VWM2-F1
#
_entry.id   AF-A0A3P3VWM2-F1
#
_cell.length_a   1.000
_cell.length_b   1.000
_cell.length_c   1.000
_cell.angle_alpha   90.00
_cell.angle_beta   90.00
_cell.angle_gamma   90.00
#
_symmetry.space_group_name_H-M   'P 1'
#
loop_
_entity.id
_entity.type
_entity.pdbx_description
1 polymer ?
#
loop_
_entity_poly.entity_id
_entity_poly.type
_entity_poly.pdbx_seq_one_letter_code
_entity_poly.pdbx_strand_id
1 'polypeptide(L)'
;MTKPPNNGPRGDAPGPSPIPTPPTPEERRKVTRRIDLIYGIALFVMGIVATISSMTALTENALAAQAAAMFEQYEAGDYVRADGLAWISLAGIIVHPLNYALWLWIALGRWRAEKLAAWCAIVGAIVGWLMSTLLVTAALMMHPQLTDAVLKQAGLGG
;
A
#
# COMPACT_ATOMS: atom_id res chain seq x y z
N MET A 1 35.11 -5.29 82.56
CA MET A 1 35.56 -5.22 81.15
C MET A 1 34.56 -5.99 80.31
N THR A 2 33.65 -5.30 79.63
CA THR A 2 32.60 -5.90 78.79
C THR A 2 32.97 -5.72 77.32
N LYS A 3 33.03 -6.84 76.58
CA LYS A 3 33.39 -6.86 75.15
C LYS A 3 32.23 -6.29 74.31
N PRO A 4 32.46 -5.38 73.34
CA PRO A 4 31.40 -4.89 72.47
C PRO A 4 30.90 -6.00 71.53
N PRO A 5 29.63 -5.93 71.08
CA PRO A 5 29.04 -6.96 70.23
C PRO A 5 29.70 -6.97 68.85
N ASN A 6 30.01 -8.18 68.40
CA ASN A 6 30.59 -8.49 67.10
C ASN A 6 29.53 -8.32 66.01
N ASN A 7 29.52 -7.16 65.34
CA ASN A 7 28.73 -6.93 64.14
C ASN A 7 29.49 -7.51 62.95
N GLY A 8 29.18 -8.76 62.59
CA GLY A 8 29.73 -9.40 61.40
C GLY A 8 29.47 -8.61 60.10
N PRO A 9 30.15 -8.95 59.00
CA PRO A 9 30.09 -8.19 57.76
C PRO A 9 28.64 -8.16 57.24
N ARG A 10 28.05 -6.96 57.20
CA ARG A 10 26.81 -6.73 56.46
C ARG A 10 27.11 -7.05 55.00
N GLY A 11 26.56 -8.16 54.52
CA GLY A 11 26.75 -8.64 53.16
C GLY A 11 26.40 -7.55 52.13
N ASP A 12 27.09 -7.62 51.00
CA ASP A 12 26.92 -6.79 49.81
C ASP A 12 25.51 -6.95 49.22
N ALA A 13 24.51 -6.36 49.88
CA ALA A 13 23.20 -6.19 49.29
C ALA A 13 23.37 -5.31 48.04
N PRO A 14 22.99 -5.78 46.83
CA PRO A 14 23.06 -4.96 45.63
C PRO A 14 22.32 -3.66 45.89
N GLY A 15 23.03 -2.54 45.78
CA GLY A 15 22.42 -1.22 45.93
C GLY A 15 21.25 -1.05 44.95
N PRO A 16 20.27 -0.18 45.26
CA PRO A 16 19.09 0.01 44.42
C PRO A 16 19.52 0.32 42.98
N SER A 17 19.09 -0.52 42.04
CA SER A 17 19.34 -0.36 40.62
C SER A 17 18.92 1.05 40.19
N PRO A 18 19.69 1.74 39.33
CA PRO A 18 19.31 3.06 38.83
C PRO A 18 17.90 3.00 38.23
N ILE A 19 17.01 3.86 38.72
CA ILE A 19 15.65 3.98 38.21
C ILE A 19 15.75 4.42 36.74
N PRO A 20 15.11 3.71 35.78
CA PRO A 20 15.14 4.10 34.38
C PRO A 20 14.61 5.54 34.24
N THR A 21 15.47 6.46 33.79
CA THR A 21 15.05 7.82 33.48
C THR A 21 14.09 7.79 32.29
N PRO A 22 12.95 8.49 32.35
CA PRO A 22 12.02 8.55 31.22
C PRO A 22 12.72 9.14 29.99
N PRO A 23 12.46 8.60 28.79
CA PRO A 23 13.17 9.00 27.58
C PRO A 23 12.92 10.45 27.26
N THR A 24 14.00 11.14 26.91
CA THR A 24 13.99 12.55 26.51
C THR A 24 13.15 12.76 25.24
N PRO A 25 12.61 13.98 25.00
CA PRO A 25 11.85 14.27 23.79
C PRO A 25 12.62 13.95 22.49
N GLU A 26 13.94 14.10 22.49
CA GLU A 26 14.79 13.79 21.34
C GLU A 26 14.92 12.29 21.09
N GLU A 27 15.08 11.48 22.13
CA GLU A 27 15.12 10.03 22.02
C GLU A 27 13.78 9.50 21.49
N ARG A 28 12.66 10.04 21.96
CA ARG A 28 11.32 9.70 21.42
C ARG A 28 11.23 10.01 19.93
N ARG A 29 11.65 11.20 19.49
CA ARG A 29 11.65 11.57 18.05
C ARG A 29 12.50 10.64 17.20
N LYS A 30 13.71 10.27 17.68
CA LYS A 30 14.60 9.32 16.99
C LYS A 30 13.96 7.94 16.86
N VAL A 31 13.31 7.45 17.92
CA VAL A 31 12.60 6.16 17.90
C VAL A 31 11.42 6.22 16.91
N THR A 32 10.57 7.25 16.97
CA THR A 32 9.46 7.43 16.02
C THR A 32 9.95 7.45 14.57
N ARG A 33 11.09 8.12 14.29
CA ARG A 33 11.67 8.17 12.95
C ARG A 33 12.17 6.82 12.47
N ARG A 34 12.82 6.03 13.33
CA ARG A 34 13.25 4.66 12.99
C ARG A 34 12.06 3.76 12.69
N ILE A 35 11.01 3.88 13.49
CA ILE A 35 9.76 3.13 13.30
C ILE A 35 9.10 3.53 11.98
N ASP A 36 8.99 4.83 11.67
CA ASP A 36 8.46 5.33 10.39
C ASP A 36 9.24 4.80 9.19
N LEU A 37 10.57 4.75 9.28
CA LEU A 37 11.42 4.22 8.23
C LEU A 37 11.17 2.71 8.01
N ILE A 38 11.13 1.91 9.08
CA ILE A 38 10.89 0.46 8.99
C ILE A 38 9.52 0.18 8.37
N TYR A 39 8.47 0.83 8.89
CA TYR A 39 7.11 0.67 8.36
C TYR A 39 7.00 1.16 6.92
N GLY A 40 7.58 2.31 6.61
CA GLY A 40 7.54 2.85 5.26
C GLY A 40 8.25 1.95 4.26
N ILE A 41 9.43 1.41 4.59
CA ILE A 41 10.12 0.42 3.74
C ILE A 41 9.25 -0.83 3.56
N ALA A 42 8.69 -1.38 4.64
CA ALA A 42 7.82 -2.56 4.56
C ALA A 42 6.60 -2.30 3.65
N LEU A 43 5.96 -1.13 3.79
CA LEU A 43 4.84 -0.71 2.94
C LEU A 43 5.26 -0.56 1.47
N PHE A 44 6.44 0.01 1.19
CA PHE A 44 6.94 0.13 -0.18
C PHE A 44 7.28 -1.22 -0.81
N VAL A 45 7.82 -2.17 -0.04
CA VAL A 45 8.08 -3.53 -0.52
C VAL A 45 6.76 -4.24 -0.85
N MET A 46 5.78 -4.17 0.04
CA MET A 46 4.42 -4.67 -0.23
C MET A 46 3.80 -3.99 -1.45
N GLY A 47 4.04 -2.68 -1.60
CA GLY A 47 3.60 -1.90 -2.75
C GLY A 47 4.18 -2.37 -4.08
N ILE A 48 5.44 -2.85 -4.12
CA ILE A 48 6.04 -3.44 -5.34
C ILE A 48 5.27 -4.70 -5.72
N VAL A 49 5.05 -5.60 -4.77
CA VAL A 49 4.32 -6.85 -5.01
C VAL A 49 2.91 -6.56 -5.52
N ALA A 50 2.20 -5.64 -4.86
CA ALA A 50 0.88 -5.21 -5.29
C ALA A 50 0.90 -4.60 -6.70
N THR A 51 1.89 -3.77 -7.01
CA THR A 51 2.04 -3.14 -8.33
C THR A 51 2.26 -4.19 -9.42
N ILE A 52 3.14 -5.16 -9.19
CA ILE A 52 3.37 -6.26 -10.15
C ILE A 52 2.08 -7.05 -10.37
N SER A 53 1.38 -7.42 -9.30
CA SER A 53 0.10 -8.12 -9.40
C SER A 53 -0.94 -7.32 -10.20
N SER A 54 -1.09 -6.02 -9.93
CA SER A 54 -1.97 -5.13 -10.69
C SER A 54 -1.59 -5.07 -12.17
N MET A 55 -0.31 -5.01 -12.51
CA MET A 55 0.14 -4.99 -13.90
C MET A 55 -0.25 -6.28 -14.64
N THR A 56 -0.15 -7.45 -13.98
CA THR A 56 -0.58 -8.72 -14.59
C THR A 56 -2.08 -8.76 -14.86
N ALA A 57 -2.89 -8.18 -13.95
CA ALA A 57 -4.34 -8.08 -14.08
C ALA A 57 -4.80 -7.05 -15.15
N LEU A 58 -3.92 -6.11 -15.52
CA LEU A 58 -4.17 -5.08 -16.53
C LEU A 58 -3.56 -5.41 -17.89
N THR A 59 -3.07 -6.64 -18.10
CA THR A 59 -2.67 -7.09 -19.43
C THR A 59 -3.88 -7.15 -20.37
N GLU A 60 -3.65 -6.96 -21.66
CA GLU A 60 -4.73 -6.97 -22.65
C GLU A 60 -5.56 -8.26 -22.59
N ASN A 61 -4.90 -9.41 -22.44
CA ASN A 61 -5.55 -10.71 -22.32
C ASN A 61 -6.31 -10.85 -21.00
N ALA A 62 -5.78 -10.32 -19.89
CA ALA A 62 -6.48 -10.35 -18.61
C ALA A 62 -7.72 -9.44 -18.61
N LEU A 63 -7.65 -8.28 -19.26
CA LEU A 63 -8.79 -7.37 -19.45
C LEU A 63 -9.84 -8.01 -20.36
N ALA A 64 -9.41 -8.66 -21.45
CA ALA A 64 -10.31 -9.38 -22.35
C ALA A 64 -11.02 -10.55 -21.64
N ALA A 65 -10.28 -11.33 -20.83
CA ALA A 65 -10.85 -12.41 -20.03
C ALA A 65 -11.84 -11.90 -18.97
N GLN A 66 -11.53 -10.79 -18.30
CA GLN A 66 -12.44 -10.14 -17.36
C GLN A 66 -13.71 -9.66 -18.06
N ALA A 67 -13.58 -9.02 -19.21
CA ALA A 67 -14.74 -8.58 -20.01
C ALA A 67 -15.57 -9.79 -20.46
N ALA A 68 -14.96 -10.84 -20.99
CA ALA A 68 -15.68 -12.05 -21.39
C ALA A 68 -16.44 -12.70 -20.23
N ALA A 69 -15.85 -12.79 -19.05
CA ALA A 69 -16.52 -13.27 -17.85
C ALA A 69 -17.71 -12.39 -17.44
N MET A 70 -17.61 -11.07 -17.61
CA MET A 70 -18.74 -10.16 -17.39
C MET A 70 -19.85 -10.37 -18.44
N PHE A 71 -19.51 -10.58 -19.72
CA PHE A 71 -20.51 -10.87 -20.76
C PHE A 71 -21.32 -12.13 -20.43
N GLU A 72 -20.66 -13.18 -19.96
CA GLU A 72 -21.30 -14.40 -19.49
C GLU A 72 -22.18 -14.15 -18.26
N GLN A 73 -21.66 -13.41 -17.27
CA GLN A 73 -22.39 -13.11 -16.04
C GLN A 73 -23.64 -12.25 -16.26
N TYR A 74 -23.59 -11.29 -17.20
CA TYR A 74 -24.66 -10.35 -17.48
C TYR A 74 -25.57 -10.79 -18.65
N GLU A 75 -25.34 -11.97 -19.22
CA GLU A 75 -26.04 -12.48 -20.41
C GLU A 75 -26.04 -11.46 -21.57
N ALA A 76 -24.94 -10.73 -21.73
CA ALA A 76 -24.82 -9.60 -22.66
C ALA A 76 -24.57 -10.04 -24.12
N GLY A 77 -24.71 -11.34 -24.42
CA GLY A 77 -24.47 -11.95 -25.72
C GLY A 77 -23.03 -12.43 -25.93
N ASP A 78 -22.65 -12.62 -27.19
CA ASP A 78 -21.32 -13.08 -27.56
C ASP A 78 -20.27 -11.98 -27.34
N TYR A 79 -19.17 -12.34 -26.67
CA TYR A 79 -18.08 -11.40 -26.41
C TYR A 79 -17.39 -10.97 -27.71
N VAL A 80 -17.35 -9.65 -27.93
CA VAL A 80 -16.53 -9.03 -28.98
C VAL A 80 -15.42 -8.23 -28.32
N ARG A 81 -14.17 -8.53 -28.68
CA ARG A 81 -12.98 -7.81 -28.18
C ARG A 81 -13.01 -6.37 -28.69
N ALA A 82 -12.89 -5.40 -27.79
CA ALA A 82 -12.93 -3.99 -28.18
C ALA A 82 -11.57 -3.51 -28.70
N ASP A 83 -11.64 -2.69 -29.75
CA ASP A 83 -10.48 -2.01 -30.33
C ASP A 83 -10.02 -0.89 -29.39
N GLY A 84 -8.95 -1.13 -28.63
CA GLY A 84 -8.42 -0.16 -27.67
C GLY A 84 -7.93 -0.76 -26.35
N LEU A 85 -8.25 -2.03 -26.07
CA LEU A 85 -7.76 -2.71 -24.86
C LEU A 85 -6.23 -2.70 -24.76
N ALA A 86 -5.53 -2.79 -25.90
CA ALA A 86 -4.06 -2.73 -25.94
C ALA A 86 -3.53 -1.39 -25.41
N TRP A 87 -4.18 -0.26 -25.75
CA TRP A 87 -3.78 1.06 -25.27
C TRP A 87 -4.06 1.25 -23.79
N ILE A 88 -5.20 0.76 -23.30
CA ILE A 88 -5.52 0.77 -21.86
C ILE A 88 -4.51 -0.08 -21.08
N SER A 89 -4.20 -1.26 -21.60
CA SER A 89 -3.21 -2.15 -21.00
C SER A 89 -1.84 -1.50 -20.92
N LEU A 90 -1.38 -0.90 -22.02
CA LEU A 90 -0.12 -0.18 -22.07
C LEU A 90 -0.09 0.99 -21.07
N ALA A 91 -1.18 1.76 -20.98
CA ALA A 91 -1.31 2.83 -20.00
C ALA A 91 -1.22 2.28 -18.57
N GLY A 92 -1.90 1.18 -18.25
CA GLY A 92 -1.81 0.52 -16.95
C GLY A 92 -0.38 0.08 -16.60
N ILE A 93 0.31 -0.55 -17.56
CA ILE A 93 1.68 -1.04 -17.41
C ILE A 93 2.69 0.09 -17.19
N ILE A 94 2.52 1.23 -17.87
CA ILE A 94 3.45 2.37 -17.75
C ILE A 94 3.16 3.18 -16.49
N VAL A 95 1.89 3.47 -16.22
CA VAL A 95 1.54 4.49 -15.24
C VAL A 95 1.66 3.98 -13.80
N HIS A 96 1.44 2.69 -13.54
CA HIS A 96 1.62 2.13 -12.20
C HIS A 96 3.08 2.23 -11.69
N PRO A 97 4.10 1.82 -12.46
CA PRO A 97 5.51 2.05 -12.12
C PRO A 97 5.85 3.53 -11.94
N LEU A 98 5.31 4.42 -12.78
CA LEU A 98 5.55 5.87 -12.66
C LEU A 98 4.96 6.43 -11.35
N ASN A 99 3.74 6.04 -11.00
CA ASN A 99 3.12 6.41 -9.73
C ASN A 99 3.95 5.88 -8.56
N TYR A 100 4.36 4.60 -8.59
CA TYR A 100 5.21 4.03 -7.56
C TYR A 100 6.54 4.79 -7.41
N ALA A 101 7.24 5.04 -8.53
CA ALA A 101 8.52 5.74 -8.54
C ALA A 101 8.40 7.18 -7.99
N LEU A 102 7.31 7.90 -8.33
CA LEU A 102 7.03 9.24 -7.83
C LEU A 102 6.91 9.24 -6.31
N TRP A 103 6.08 8.36 -5.74
CA TRP A 103 5.86 8.32 -4.29
C TRP A 103 7.08 7.80 -3.52
N LEU A 104 7.84 6.87 -4.08
CA LEU A 104 9.12 6.44 -3.53
C LEU A 104 10.12 7.61 -3.51
N TRP A 105 10.22 8.37 -4.59
CA TRP A 105 11.09 9.55 -4.67
C TRP A 105 10.72 10.60 -3.62
N ILE A 106 9.43 10.90 -3.46
CA ILE A 106 8.93 11.81 -2.41
C ILE A 106 9.30 11.28 -1.02
N ALA A 107 9.10 9.99 -0.75
CA ALA A 107 9.42 9.40 0.54
C ALA A 107 10.91 9.48 0.86
N LEU A 108 11.78 9.16 -0.10
CA LEU A 108 13.23 9.27 0.03
C LEU A 108 13.66 10.72 0.32
N GLY A 109 13.08 11.69 -0.38
CA GLY A 109 13.34 13.12 -0.12
C GLY A 109 12.95 13.54 1.30
N ARG A 110 11.82 13.04 1.81
CA ARG A 110 11.36 13.34 3.17
C ARG A 110 12.21 12.68 4.25
N TRP A 111 12.62 11.42 4.06
CA TRP A 111 13.51 10.74 5.00
C TRP A 111 14.89 11.39 5.07
N ARG A 112 15.41 11.87 3.93
CA ARG A 112 16.65 12.69 3.89
C ARG A 112 16.51 14.00 4.65
N ALA A 113 15.33 14.60 4.65
CA ALA A 113 15.01 15.80 5.43
C ALA A 113 14.62 15.49 6.90
N GLU A 114 14.85 14.26 7.37
CA GLU A 114 14.50 13.78 8.71
C GLU A 114 13.01 13.87 9.08
N LYS A 115 12.12 13.89 8.08
CA LYS A 115 10.66 13.96 8.24
C LYS A 115 10.01 12.58 8.11
N LEU A 116 8.84 12.43 8.72
CA LEU A 116 7.99 11.24 8.58
C LEU A 116 7.48 11.11 7.15
N ALA A 117 7.55 9.90 6.59
CA ALA A 117 7.21 9.63 5.19
C ALA A 117 6.48 8.30 4.95
N ALA A 118 6.20 7.49 5.98
CA ALA A 118 5.46 6.23 5.79
C ALA A 118 4.08 6.44 5.14
N TRP A 119 3.44 7.59 5.40
CA TRP A 119 2.17 7.98 4.78
C TRP A 119 2.26 8.08 3.24
N CYS A 120 3.44 8.33 2.66
CA CYS A 120 3.62 8.41 1.22
C CYS A 120 3.28 7.09 0.52
N ALA A 121 3.59 5.95 1.16
CA ALA A 121 3.24 4.64 0.63
C ALA A 121 1.71 4.44 0.61
N ILE A 122 1.00 4.90 1.64
CA ILE A 122 -0.46 4.82 1.72
C ILE A 122 -1.11 5.66 0.63
N VAL A 123 -0.66 6.91 0.46
CA VAL A 123 -1.21 7.79 -0.59
C VAL A 123 -0.89 7.25 -1.98
N GLY A 124 0.32 6.75 -2.20
CA GLY A 124 0.67 6.10 -3.47
C GLY A 124 -0.19 4.88 -3.79
N ALA A 125 -0.54 4.08 -2.79
CA ALA A 125 -1.45 2.95 -2.94
C ALA A 125 -2.88 3.39 -3.27
N ILE A 126 -3.40 4.41 -2.59
CA ILE A 126 -4.74 4.96 -2.87
C ILE A 126 -4.80 5.51 -4.29
N VAL A 127 -3.79 6.27 -4.72
CA VAL A 127 -3.71 6.78 -6.09
C VAL A 127 -3.66 5.63 -7.08
N GLY A 128 -2.78 4.65 -6.88
CA GLY A 128 -2.69 3.48 -7.76
C GLY A 128 -4.00 2.70 -7.88
N TRP A 129 -4.72 2.53 -6.76
CA TRP A 129 -6.05 1.91 -6.76
C TRP A 129 -7.06 2.71 -7.58
N LEU A 130 -7.12 4.04 -7.41
CA LEU A 130 -8.00 4.90 -8.23
C LEU A 130 -7.68 4.78 -9.71
N MET A 131 -6.39 4.72 -10.08
CA MET A 131 -5.97 4.57 -11.47
C MET A 131 -6.38 3.23 -12.06
N SER A 132 -6.21 2.13 -11.31
CA SER A 132 -6.70 0.81 -11.69
C SER A 132 -8.20 0.83 -11.94
N THR A 133 -8.97 1.39 -11.00
CA THR A 133 -10.43 1.51 -11.13
C THR A 133 -10.81 2.28 -12.39
N LEU A 134 -10.18 3.44 -12.64
CA LEU A 134 -10.45 4.24 -13.84
C LEU A 134 -10.14 3.49 -15.14
N LEU A 135 -9.02 2.76 -15.19
CA LEU A 135 -8.63 1.99 -16.39
C LEU A 135 -9.59 0.83 -16.66
N VAL A 136 -9.99 0.10 -15.61
CA VAL A 136 -10.97 -0.98 -15.73
C VAL A 136 -12.33 -0.42 -16.14
N THR A 137 -12.78 0.67 -15.53
CA THR A 137 -14.02 1.36 -15.94
C THR A 137 -13.95 1.80 -17.40
N ALA A 138 -12.84 2.40 -17.83
CA ALA A 138 -12.66 2.80 -19.23
C ALA A 138 -12.72 1.59 -20.19
N ALA A 139 -12.13 0.45 -19.81
CA ALA A 139 -12.20 -0.78 -20.60
C ALA A 139 -13.65 -1.29 -20.71
N LEU A 140 -14.40 -1.27 -19.61
CA LEU A 140 -15.82 -1.68 -19.62
C LEU A 140 -16.68 -0.75 -20.47
N MET A 141 -16.43 0.55 -20.44
CA MET A 141 -17.15 1.54 -21.26
C MET A 141 -16.90 1.39 -22.76
N MET A 142 -15.86 0.66 -23.17
CA MET A 142 -15.65 0.30 -24.58
C MET A 142 -16.59 -0.80 -25.07
N HIS A 143 -17.34 -1.45 -24.17
CA HIS A 143 -18.31 -2.49 -24.49
C HIS A 143 -19.74 -1.99 -24.26
N PRO A 144 -20.40 -1.37 -25.27
CA PRO A 144 -21.74 -0.82 -25.11
C PRO A 144 -22.79 -1.87 -24.71
N GLN A 145 -22.61 -3.12 -25.17
CA GLN A 145 -23.48 -4.24 -24.82
C GLN A 145 -23.47 -4.55 -23.31
N LEU A 146 -22.30 -4.44 -22.67
CA LEU A 146 -22.18 -4.61 -21.22
C LEU A 146 -22.85 -3.44 -20.48
N THR A 147 -22.65 -2.21 -20.94
CA THR A 147 -23.29 -1.05 -20.30
C THR A 147 -24.81 -1.13 -20.39
N ASP A 148 -25.34 -1.54 -21.54
CA ASP A 148 -26.78 -1.70 -21.74
C ASP A 148 -27.36 -2.83 -20.86
N ALA A 149 -26.67 -3.97 -20.80
CA ALA A 149 -27.06 -5.10 -19.94
C ALA A 149 -27.06 -4.72 -18.46
N VAL A 150 -26.03 -4.01 -17.99
CA VAL A 150 -25.93 -3.53 -16.61
C VAL A 150 -27.02 -2.50 -16.31
N LEU A 151 -27.26 -1.54 -17.20
CA LEU A 151 -28.32 -0.54 -17.02
C LEU A 151 -29.71 -1.20 -16.98
N LYS A 152 -29.95 -2.18 -17.84
CA LYS A 152 -31.19 -2.97 -17.85
C LYS A 152 -31.39 -3.72 -16.53
N GLN A 153 -30.35 -4.38 -16.01
CA GLN A 153 -30.43 -5.06 -14.71
C GLN A 153 -30.62 -4.08 -13.53
N ALA A 154 -30.05 -2.88 -13.62
CA ALA A 154 -30.25 -1.83 -12.62
C ALA A 154 -31.66 -1.20 -12.67
N GLY A 155 -32.52 -1.59 -13.62
CA GLY A 155 -33.84 -1.00 -13.84
C GLY A 155 -33.78 0.41 -14.44
N LEU A 156 -32.63 0.80 -15.00
CA LEU A 156 -32.37 2.10 -15.61
C LEU A 156 -32.39 2.05 -17.14
N GLY A 157 -32.33 0.85 -17.74
CA GLY A 157 -32.46 0.63 -19.18
C GLY A 157 -33.93 0.41 -19.57
N GLY A 158 -34.52 1.39 -20.25
CA GLY A 158 -35.84 1.30 -20.88
C GLY A 158 -35.77 0.74 -22.29
#